data_AF-A0A386PPE2-F1
#
_entry.id   AF-A0A386PPE2-F1
#
_cell.length_a   1.000
_cell.length_b   1.000
_cell.length_c   1.000
_cell.angle_alpha   90.00
_cell.angle_beta   90.00
_cell.angle_gamma   90.00
#
_symmetry.space_group_name_H-M   'P 1'
#
loop_
_entity.id
_entity.type
_entity.pdbx_description
1 polymer ?
#
loop_
_entity_poly.entity_id
_entity_poly.type
_entity_poly.pdbx_seq_one_letter_code
_entity_poly.pdbx_strand_id
1 'polypeptide(L)'
;MVKTDPLGEVSDELESSVPTGDELFSRAVWITRLADDNLSSGYNTQALLNAGHSLVEVIDMQSIELVRKYVDNNQILAIAGTLDIANVSFKTKDMLTRLANVNIDARRNSNNSYGLMSFGKASLRGELNLRDREVEIKNYKDLRQAMLNEWGQIKREFYSAKS
;
A
#
# COMPACT_ATOMS: atom_id res chain seq x y z
N MET A 1 33.65 -19.05 47.94
CA MET A 1 33.82 -19.79 46.67
C MET A 1 32.46 -20.32 46.26
N VAL A 2 32.05 -19.95 45.05
CA VAL A 2 31.07 -20.62 44.17
C VAL A 2 29.60 -20.67 44.64
N LYS A 3 28.83 -19.72 44.09
CA LYS A 3 27.40 -19.82 43.80
C LYS A 3 27.12 -21.05 42.94
N THR A 4 26.08 -21.81 43.26
CA THR A 4 25.31 -22.59 42.28
C THR A 4 23.89 -22.81 42.80
N ASP A 5 22.93 -22.05 42.29
CA ASP A 5 21.58 -22.53 42.03
C ASP A 5 21.56 -23.01 40.58
N PRO A 6 21.10 -24.24 40.26
CA PRO A 6 20.84 -24.62 38.88
C PRO A 6 19.33 -24.80 38.64
N LEU A 7 18.89 -24.28 37.49
CA LEU A 7 17.64 -24.58 36.79
C LEU A 7 16.40 -23.81 37.24
N GLY A 8 16.42 -22.50 36.98
CA GLY A 8 15.23 -21.83 36.46
C GLY A 8 15.07 -22.22 35.00
N GLU A 9 14.17 -23.17 34.72
CA GLU A 9 13.64 -23.39 33.37
C GLU A 9 12.86 -22.12 32.98
N VAL A 10 13.53 -21.23 32.25
CA VAL A 10 12.84 -20.28 31.38
C VAL A 10 12.51 -21.10 30.14
N SER A 11 11.33 -21.70 30.14
CA SER A 11 10.68 -22.13 28.91
C SER A 11 10.42 -20.87 28.09
N ASP A 12 11.38 -20.53 27.23
CA ASP A 12 11.14 -19.62 26.13
C ASP A 12 10.02 -20.23 25.29
N GLU A 13 8.81 -19.68 25.46
CA GLU A 13 7.70 -19.83 24.56
C GLU A 13 8.11 -19.26 23.19
N LEU A 14 8.84 -20.06 22.42
CA LEU A 14 8.83 -19.98 20.98
C LEU A 14 7.48 -20.54 20.53
N GLU A 15 6.42 -19.76 20.73
CA GLU A 15 5.19 -19.91 19.98
C GLU A 15 5.56 -19.89 18.50
N SER A 16 5.64 -21.09 17.93
CA SER A 16 5.61 -21.27 16.50
C SER A 16 4.29 -20.65 16.03
N SER A 17 4.39 -19.45 15.44
CA SER A 17 3.32 -18.76 14.72
C SER A 17 2.94 -19.55 13.46
N VAL A 18 2.55 -20.80 13.65
CA VAL A 18 1.98 -21.63 12.59
C VAL A 18 0.58 -21.07 12.37
N PRO A 19 0.32 -20.46 11.20
CA PRO A 19 -0.99 -19.90 10.92
C PRO A 19 -2.05 -21.00 11.04
N THR A 20 -3.14 -20.67 11.72
CA THR A 20 -4.25 -21.61 11.95
C THR A 20 -4.91 -21.94 10.60
N GLY A 21 -5.54 -23.12 10.47
CA GLY A 21 -6.19 -23.54 9.22
C GLY A 21 -7.15 -22.50 8.64
N ASP A 22 -7.89 -21.79 9.50
CA ASP A 22 -8.82 -20.73 9.10
C ASP A 22 -8.10 -19.47 8.57
N GLU A 23 -6.92 -19.14 9.09
CA GLU A 23 -6.10 -18.02 8.62
C GLU A 23 -5.51 -18.32 7.24
N LEU A 24 -5.06 -19.56 7.04
CA LEU A 24 -4.57 -20.03 5.74
C LEU A 24 -5.67 -20.00 4.68
N PHE A 25 -6.89 -20.41 5.04
CA PHE A 25 -8.04 -20.36 4.14
C PHE A 25 -8.42 -18.91 3.81
N SER A 26 -8.53 -18.04 4.82
CA SER A 26 -8.85 -16.62 4.62
C SER A 26 -7.81 -15.92 3.75
N ARG A 27 -6.53 -16.26 3.95
CA ARG A 27 -5.42 -15.78 3.12
C ARG A 27 -5.52 -16.27 1.68
N ALA A 28 -5.83 -17.56 1.47
CA ALA A 28 -6.02 -18.13 0.15
C ALA A 28 -7.10 -17.37 -0.62
N VAL A 29 -8.28 -17.18 0.00
CA VAL A 29 -9.40 -16.43 -0.60
C VAL A 29 -9.00 -14.99 -0.89
N TRP A 30 -8.26 -14.35 0.00
CA TRP A 30 -7.78 -12.98 -0.19
C TRP A 30 -6.85 -12.87 -1.40
N ILE A 31 -5.87 -13.77 -1.53
CA ILE A 31 -4.92 -13.78 -2.65
C ILE A 31 -5.64 -14.05 -3.97
N THR A 32 -6.50 -15.07 -4.03
CA THR A 32 -7.20 -15.42 -5.26
C THR A 32 -8.09 -14.29 -5.75
N ARG A 33 -8.82 -13.63 -4.83
CA ARG A 33 -9.64 -12.46 -5.17
C ARG A 33 -8.78 -11.29 -5.65
N LEU A 34 -7.68 -10.99 -4.95
CA LEU A 34 -6.78 -9.90 -5.34
C LEU A 34 -6.17 -10.16 -6.73
N ALA A 35 -5.81 -11.40 -7.02
CA ALA A 35 -5.28 -11.83 -8.31
C ALA A 35 -6.33 -11.76 -9.42
N ASP A 36 -7.53 -12.28 -9.20
CA ASP A 36 -8.61 -12.27 -10.19
C ASP A 36 -9.02 -10.83 -10.57
N ASP A 37 -8.95 -9.89 -9.63
CA ASP A 37 -9.29 -8.47 -9.86
C ASP A 37 -8.17 -7.69 -10.58
N ASN A 38 -6.90 -8.09 -10.44
CA ASN A 38 -5.74 -7.26 -10.82
C ASN A 38 -4.76 -7.89 -11.82
N LEU A 39 -4.78 -9.21 -12.00
CA LEU A 39 -3.94 -9.92 -12.97
C LEU A 39 -4.68 -10.14 -14.29
N SER A 40 -3.95 -10.59 -15.31
CA SER A 40 -4.53 -11.00 -16.59
C SER A 40 -5.31 -12.31 -16.46
N SER A 41 -6.21 -12.59 -17.40
CA SER A 41 -7.04 -13.82 -17.44
C SER A 41 -6.25 -15.13 -17.31
N GLY A 42 -4.98 -15.16 -17.74
CA GLY A 42 -4.09 -16.32 -17.59
C GLY A 42 -3.76 -16.71 -16.14
N TYR A 43 -3.91 -15.78 -15.19
CA TYR A 43 -3.73 -16.03 -13.76
C TYR A 43 -5.05 -16.09 -13.00
N ASN A 44 -6.18 -16.14 -13.71
CA ASN A 44 -7.48 -16.32 -13.08
C ASN A 44 -7.53 -17.69 -12.39
N THR A 45 -8.08 -17.72 -11.19
CA THR A 45 -8.20 -18.94 -10.37
C THR A 45 -8.83 -20.10 -11.14
N GLN A 46 -9.94 -19.85 -11.85
CA GLN A 46 -10.63 -20.89 -12.64
C GLN A 46 -9.79 -21.36 -13.83
N ALA A 47 -9.07 -20.45 -14.49
CA ALA A 47 -8.22 -20.80 -15.63
C ALA A 47 -7.06 -21.72 -15.20
N LEU A 48 -6.41 -21.41 -14.08
CA LEU A 48 -5.31 -22.21 -13.56
C LEU A 48 -5.78 -23.57 -13.01
N LEU A 49 -6.94 -23.62 -12.34
CA LEU A 49 -7.54 -24.89 -11.90
C LEU A 49 -7.92 -25.77 -13.09
N ASN A 50 -8.49 -25.20 -14.15
CA ASN A 50 -8.82 -25.95 -15.38
C ASN A 50 -7.57 -26.44 -16.12
N ALA A 51 -6.44 -25.74 -15.98
CA ALA A 51 -5.15 -26.17 -16.51
C ALA A 51 -4.52 -27.33 -15.72
N GLY A 52 -5.15 -27.76 -14.60
CA GLY A 52 -4.71 -28.90 -13.80
C GLY A 52 -3.82 -28.54 -12.61
N HIS A 53 -3.66 -27.25 -12.29
CA HIS A 53 -2.91 -26.83 -11.11
C HIS A 53 -3.69 -27.07 -9.83
N SER A 54 -3.00 -27.51 -8.77
CA SER A 54 -3.58 -27.59 -7.43
C SER A 54 -3.81 -26.19 -6.85
N LEU A 55 -4.76 -26.04 -5.94
CA LEU A 55 -5.06 -24.74 -5.33
C LEU A 55 -3.83 -24.10 -4.65
N VAL A 56 -2.94 -24.90 -4.06
CA VAL A 56 -1.70 -24.41 -3.44
C VAL A 56 -0.77 -23.80 -4.49
N GLU A 57 -0.61 -24.47 -5.64
CA GLU A 57 0.20 -23.95 -6.75
C GLU A 57 -0.43 -22.70 -7.37
N VAL A 58 -1.76 -22.67 -7.49
CA VAL A 58 -2.50 -21.50 -7.97
C VAL A 58 -2.20 -20.28 -7.09
N ILE A 59 -2.33 -20.42 -5.78
CA ILE A 59 -2.06 -19.34 -4.83
C ILE A 59 -0.60 -18.89 -4.90
N ASP A 60 0.35 -19.82 -4.99
CA ASP A 60 1.78 -19.47 -5.07
C ASP A 60 2.10 -18.70 -6.35
N MET A 61 1.64 -19.19 -7.52
CA MET A 61 1.79 -18.51 -8.80
C MET A 61 1.15 -17.12 -8.79
N GLN A 62 -0.09 -17.00 -8.30
CA GLN A 62 -0.78 -15.72 -8.18
C GLN A 62 -0.03 -14.74 -7.27
N SER A 63 0.51 -15.22 -6.15
CA SER A 63 1.27 -14.38 -5.22
C SER A 63 2.56 -13.85 -5.86
N ILE A 64 3.31 -14.70 -6.58
CA ILE A 64 4.55 -14.32 -7.26
C ILE A 64 4.27 -13.26 -8.32
N GLU A 65 3.22 -13.45 -9.11
CA GLU A 65 2.89 -12.55 -10.21
C GLU A 65 2.30 -11.22 -9.75
N LEU A 66 1.51 -11.22 -8.66
CA LEU A 66 1.11 -9.98 -7.98
C LEU A 66 2.32 -9.17 -7.54
N VAL A 67 3.30 -9.81 -6.91
CA VAL A 67 4.53 -9.14 -6.45
C VAL A 67 5.31 -8.60 -7.64
N ARG A 68 5.54 -9.42 -8.68
CA ARG A 68 6.28 -9.00 -9.89
C ARG A 68 5.64 -7.82 -10.60
N LYS A 69 4.31 -7.72 -10.61
CA LYS A 69 3.58 -6.67 -11.33
C LYS A 69 3.47 -5.35 -10.56
N TYR A 70 3.40 -5.42 -9.22
CA TYR A 70 3.06 -4.26 -8.40
C TYR A 70 4.14 -3.84 -7.39
N VAL A 71 5.21 -4.62 -7.21
CA VAL A 71 6.32 -4.28 -6.29
C VAL A 71 7.58 -4.03 -7.09
N ASP A 72 8.28 -2.93 -6.79
CA ASP A 72 9.53 -2.60 -7.47
C ASP A 72 10.64 -3.59 -7.09
N ASN A 73 11.50 -3.94 -8.05
CA ASN A 73 12.62 -4.87 -7.84
C ASN A 73 13.53 -4.46 -6.66
N ASN A 74 13.72 -3.16 -6.43
CA ASN A 74 14.50 -2.65 -5.30
C ASN A 74 13.82 -2.97 -3.95
N GLN A 75 12.50 -2.90 -3.87
CA GLN A 75 11.74 -3.24 -2.67
C GLN A 75 11.73 -4.75 -2.44
N ILE A 76 11.62 -5.54 -3.51
CA ILE A 76 11.73 -7.00 -3.46
C ILE A 76 13.10 -7.39 -2.90
N LEU A 77 14.19 -6.85 -3.45
CA LEU A 77 15.55 -7.10 -2.94
C LEU A 77 15.73 -6.66 -1.48
N ALA A 78 15.14 -5.54 -1.07
CA ALA A 78 15.23 -5.07 0.31
C ALA A 78 14.55 -6.00 1.32
N ILE A 79 13.46 -6.66 0.93
CA ILE A 79 12.66 -7.52 1.82
C ILE A 79 13.09 -8.99 1.73
N ALA A 80 13.35 -9.50 0.52
CA ALA A 80 13.67 -10.89 0.26
C ALA A 80 15.17 -11.17 0.16
N GLY A 81 16.00 -10.16 -0.11
CA GLY A 81 17.43 -10.36 -0.44
C GLY A 81 17.68 -11.01 -1.81
N THR A 82 16.63 -11.40 -2.54
CA THR A 82 16.69 -12.05 -3.85
C THR A 82 15.51 -11.62 -4.72
N LEU A 83 15.67 -11.66 -6.04
CA LEU A 83 14.58 -11.48 -7.01
C LEU A 83 13.84 -12.80 -7.31
N ASP A 84 14.40 -13.93 -6.88
CA ASP A 84 13.74 -15.22 -7.01
C ASP A 84 12.69 -15.42 -5.92
N ILE A 85 11.49 -14.89 -6.19
CA ILE A 85 10.35 -14.92 -5.25
C ILE A 85 9.85 -16.36 -5.04
N ALA A 86 10.10 -17.30 -5.96
CA ALA A 86 9.58 -18.66 -5.82
C ALA A 86 10.18 -19.39 -4.60
N ASN A 87 11.45 -19.12 -4.30
CA ASN A 87 12.23 -19.82 -3.29
C ASN A 87 12.33 -19.11 -1.92
N VAL A 88 11.61 -18.00 -1.72
CA VAL A 88 11.60 -17.30 -0.42
C VAL A 88 10.62 -17.91 0.58
N SER A 89 10.91 -17.67 1.86
CA SER A 89 10.08 -18.13 2.98
C SER A 89 8.63 -17.67 2.86
N PHE A 90 7.71 -18.47 3.40
CA PHE A 90 6.28 -18.13 3.44
C PHE A 90 6.01 -16.74 4.04
N LYS A 91 6.69 -16.39 5.13
CA LYS A 91 6.54 -15.10 5.81
C LYS A 91 7.00 -13.94 4.94
N THR A 92 8.11 -14.12 4.20
CA THR A 92 8.61 -13.12 3.25
C THR A 92 7.66 -12.95 2.07
N LYS A 93 7.14 -14.06 1.50
CA LYS A 93 6.11 -14.02 0.45
C LYS A 93 4.85 -13.28 0.92
N ASP A 94 4.43 -13.51 2.16
CA ASP A 94 3.26 -12.81 2.73
C ASP A 94 3.49 -11.30 2.85
N MET A 95 4.65 -10.88 3.37
CA MET A 95 5.01 -9.45 3.43
C MET A 95 5.03 -8.80 2.04
N LEU A 96 5.63 -9.46 1.06
CA LEU A 96 5.67 -8.96 -0.32
C LEU A 96 4.27 -8.87 -0.94
N THR A 97 3.39 -9.84 -0.67
CA THR A 97 2.02 -9.84 -1.19
C THR A 97 1.20 -8.70 -0.57
N ARG A 98 1.38 -8.44 0.74
CA ARG A 98 0.77 -7.27 1.41
C ARG A 98 1.27 -5.95 0.83
N LEU A 99 2.58 -5.85 0.55
CA LEU A 99 3.15 -4.68 -0.11
C LEU A 99 2.58 -4.48 -1.51
N ALA A 100 2.41 -5.57 -2.28
CA ALA A 100 1.74 -5.52 -3.58
C ALA A 100 0.32 -4.95 -3.47
N ASN A 101 -0.47 -5.40 -2.48
CA ASN A 101 -1.81 -4.86 -2.23
C ASN A 101 -1.78 -3.35 -1.93
N VAL A 102 -0.87 -2.89 -1.07
CA VAL A 102 -0.72 -1.46 -0.77
C VAL A 102 -0.38 -0.67 -2.04
N ASN A 103 0.50 -1.19 -2.90
CA ASN A 103 0.86 -0.53 -4.15
C ASN A 103 -0.31 -0.53 -5.17
N ILE A 104 -1.13 -1.59 -5.20
CA ILE A 104 -2.38 -1.64 -5.98
C ILE A 104 -3.33 -0.54 -5.51
N ASP A 105 -3.58 -0.44 -4.20
CA ASP A 105 -4.45 0.59 -3.62
C ASP A 105 -3.91 2.00 -3.89
N ALA A 106 -2.60 2.20 -3.76
CA ALA A 106 -1.95 3.47 -4.07
C ALA A 106 -2.11 3.85 -5.56
N ARG A 107 -1.93 2.90 -6.48
CA ARG A 107 -2.14 3.11 -7.93
C ARG A 107 -3.61 3.38 -8.27
N ARG A 108 -4.54 2.68 -7.62
CA ARG A 108 -5.99 2.95 -7.79
C ARG A 108 -6.34 4.34 -7.28
N ASN A 109 -5.77 4.75 -6.16
CA ASN A 109 -6.00 6.07 -5.59
C ASN A 109 -5.31 7.20 -6.36
N SER A 110 -4.15 6.96 -6.99
CA SER A 110 -3.52 7.94 -7.89
C SER A 110 -4.35 8.15 -9.17
N ASN A 111 -5.02 7.09 -9.63
CA ASN A 111 -5.92 7.16 -10.79
C ASN A 111 -7.30 7.72 -10.44
N ASN A 112 -7.68 7.70 -9.16
CA ASN A 112 -8.81 8.48 -8.68
C ASN A 112 -8.38 9.95 -8.59
N SER A 113 -9.08 10.82 -9.30
CA SER A 113 -8.88 12.28 -9.35
C SER A 113 -8.96 12.99 -7.98
N TYR A 114 -9.24 12.27 -6.89
CA TYR A 114 -9.18 12.76 -5.52
C TYR A 114 -7.76 12.76 -4.93
N GLY A 115 -6.83 11.92 -5.44
CA GLY A 115 -5.43 11.84 -4.99
C GLY A 115 -4.52 12.95 -5.52
N LEU A 116 -5.00 13.74 -6.49
CA LEU A 116 -4.28 14.88 -7.07
C LEU A 116 -4.71 16.22 -6.43
N MET A 117 -5.04 16.21 -5.15
CA MET A 117 -4.79 17.36 -4.27
C MET A 117 -3.29 17.46 -3.92
N SER A 118 -2.41 17.21 -4.89
CA SER A 118 -1.11 17.87 -4.85
C SER A 118 -1.45 19.35 -4.76
N PHE A 119 -1.14 19.94 -3.61
CA PHE A 119 -1.13 21.38 -3.41
C PHE A 119 -0.06 21.94 -4.34
N GLY A 120 -0.35 21.91 -5.64
CA GLY A 120 0.45 22.49 -6.69
C GLY A 120 0.60 23.93 -6.30
N LYS A 121 1.81 24.25 -5.83
CA LYS A 121 2.34 25.55 -5.42
C LYS A 121 1.37 26.63 -5.87
N ALA A 122 0.45 27.02 -4.97
CA ALA A 122 -0.54 28.04 -5.27
C ALA A 122 0.21 29.17 -5.94
N SER A 123 -0.13 29.45 -7.20
CA SER A 123 0.50 30.56 -7.90
C SER A 123 0.09 31.79 -7.11
N LEU A 124 0.98 32.27 -6.26
CA LEU A 124 0.85 33.49 -5.47
C LEU A 124 0.81 34.74 -6.36
N ARG A 125 0.56 34.59 -7.67
CA ARG A 125 0.15 35.69 -8.54
C ARG A 125 -1.31 36.01 -8.27
N GLY A 126 -1.54 36.63 -7.12
CA GLY A 126 -2.25 37.89 -6.94
C GLY A 126 -3.72 38.06 -7.38
N GLU A 127 -4.37 37.18 -8.13
CA GLU A 127 -5.59 37.61 -8.84
C GLU A 127 -6.90 36.94 -8.38
N LEU A 128 -6.86 35.88 -7.58
CA LEU A 128 -8.09 35.18 -7.13
C LEU A 128 -8.08 34.96 -5.62
N ASN A 129 -8.78 35.79 -4.86
CA ASN A 129 -8.93 35.63 -3.41
C ASN A 129 -10.39 35.85 -3.01
N LEU A 130 -10.91 35.03 -2.10
CA LEU A 130 -12.29 35.14 -1.61
C LEU A 130 -12.58 36.45 -0.87
N ARG A 131 -11.54 37.10 -0.34
CA ARG A 131 -11.66 38.41 0.32
C ARG A 131 -11.69 39.59 -0.64
N ASP A 132 -11.33 39.36 -1.90
CA ASP A 132 -11.32 40.40 -2.92
C ASP A 132 -12.72 40.55 -3.52
N ARG A 133 -13.30 41.75 -3.36
CA ARG A 133 -14.65 42.07 -3.84
C ARG A 133 -14.68 42.36 -5.34
N GLU A 134 -13.53 42.54 -5.97
CA GLU A 134 -13.41 42.85 -7.40
C GLU A 134 -13.23 41.58 -8.24
N VAL A 135 -13.06 40.42 -7.60
CA VAL A 135 -12.84 39.13 -8.27
C VAL A 135 -14.15 38.41 -8.52
N GLU A 136 -14.49 38.26 -9.81
CA GLU A 136 -15.67 37.49 -10.24
C GLU A 136 -15.31 36.01 -10.41
N ILE A 137 -15.88 35.14 -9.57
CA ILE A 137 -15.70 33.68 -9.63
C ILE A 137 -16.64 33.11 -10.69
N LYS A 138 -16.11 32.74 -11.86
CA LYS A 138 -16.93 32.32 -13.01
C LYS A 138 -17.11 30.82 -13.10
N ASN A 139 -16.18 30.04 -12.57
CA ASN A 139 -16.21 28.59 -12.67
C ASN A 139 -15.70 27.91 -11.38
N TYR A 140 -15.91 26.59 -11.30
CA TYR A 140 -15.48 25.77 -10.16
C TYR A 140 -13.95 25.78 -9.94
N LYS A 141 -13.15 25.89 -11.01
CA LYS A 141 -11.69 25.98 -10.89
C LYS A 141 -11.26 27.30 -10.26
N ASP A 142 -11.93 28.39 -10.60
CA ASP A 142 -11.69 29.72 -10.04
C ASP A 142 -12.05 29.75 -8.55
N LEU A 143 -13.20 29.17 -8.18
CA LEU A 143 -13.61 29.04 -6.78
C LEU A 143 -12.57 28.24 -5.97
N ARG A 144 -12.14 27.10 -6.52
CA ARG A 144 -11.13 26.25 -5.90
C ARG A 144 -9.79 26.99 -5.74
N GLN A 145 -9.37 27.77 -6.73
CA GLN A 145 -8.15 28.56 -6.65
C GLN A 145 -8.25 29.68 -5.60
N ALA A 146 -9.40 30.35 -5.52
CA ALA A 146 -9.65 31.40 -4.54
C ALA A 146 -9.61 30.86 -3.09
N MET A 147 -10.19 29.69 -2.84
CA MET A 147 -10.13 29.00 -1.53
C MET A 147 -8.68 28.66 -1.14
N LEU A 148 -7.88 28.16 -2.08
CA LEU A 148 -6.48 27.80 -1.82
C LEU A 148 -5.63 29.04 -1.50
N ASN A 149 -5.86 30.13 -2.22
CA ASN A 149 -5.16 31.39 -2.01
C ASN A 149 -5.51 32.00 -0.65
N GLU A 150 -6.79 31.97 -0.25
CA GLU A 150 -7.22 32.44 1.08
C GLU A 150 -6.60 31.59 2.20
N TRP A 151 -6.64 30.25 2.09
CA TRP A 151 -6.03 29.38 3.09
C TRP A 151 -4.53 29.64 3.25
N GLY A 152 -3.81 29.85 2.14
CA GLY A 152 -2.40 30.22 2.16
C GLY A 152 -2.14 31.58 2.83
N GLN A 153 -3.06 32.53 2.71
CA GLN A 153 -2.99 33.81 3.39
C GLN A 153 -3.28 33.69 4.89
N ILE A 154 -4.36 33.01 5.28
CA ILE A 154 -4.70 32.74 6.69
C ILE A 154 -3.53 32.06 7.40
N LYS A 155 -2.93 31.06 6.75
CA LYS A 155 -1.76 30.37 7.29
C LYS A 155 -0.59 31.33 7.51
N ARG A 156 -0.29 32.21 6.54
CA ARG A 156 0.76 33.22 6.68
C ARG A 156 0.45 34.19 7.82
N GLU A 157 -0.75 34.76 7.86
CA GLU A 157 -1.22 35.67 8.91
C GLU A 157 -1.06 35.05 10.30
N PHE A 158 -1.47 33.79 10.46
CA PHE A 158 -1.36 33.06 11.72
C PHE A 158 0.08 32.88 12.19
N TYR A 159 1.00 32.51 11.30
CA TYR A 159 2.41 32.31 11.67
C TYR A 159 3.20 33.61 11.77
N SER A 160 2.83 34.66 11.01
CA SER A 160 3.47 35.98 11.13
C SER A 160 3.00 36.75 12.37
N ALA A 161 1.80 36.48 12.90
CA ALA A 161 1.28 37.13 14.10
C ALA A 161 1.96 36.66 15.42
N LYS A 162 2.84 35.65 15.36
CA LYS A 162 3.59 35.13 16.51
C LYS A 162 5.07 35.57 16.56
N SER A 163 5.49 36.43 15.63
CA SER A 163 6.82 37.07 15.62
C SER A 163 6.73 38.54 15.98
#